data_AF-A0A8H6X8A1-F1
#
_entry.id   AF-A0A8H6X8A1-F1
#
_cell.length_a   1.000
_cell.length_b   1.000
_cell.length_c   1.000
_cell.angle_alpha   90.00
_cell.angle_beta   90.00
_cell.angle_gamma   90.00
#
_symmetry.space_group_name_H-M   'P 1'
#
loop_
_entity.id
_entity.type
_entity.pdbx_description
1 polymer ?
#
loop_
_entity_poly.entity_id
_entity_poly.type
_entity_poly.pdbx_seq_one_letter_code
_entity_poly.pdbx_strand_id
1 'polypeptide(L)'
;MDNEIRASNQLLIVHGLTLSPNRTLLTALFWRYWTGSCAIYILFNERARFLRDVSREVGITRRFLPTLFTQFVGEGASGVVWRSLFGSQVVKVFNDREGALREVNALRKARDLQVPTLQGVVEEGDEIGVIMSYEGISMGNLDRATGEQRRQLLDTLESLHARGIHHHDIRGSNVLVDRQGNVTLIDFDRAELDAKCVSCSDVALRRELEAGSVSGFM
;
A
#
# COMPACT_ATOMS: atom_id res chain seq x y z
N MET A 1 -11.86 44.21 19.88
CA MET A 1 -10.43 44.22 19.52
C MET A 1 -10.18 42.93 18.78
N ASP A 2 -10.09 43.09 17.47
CA ASP A 2 -10.14 42.05 16.47
C ASP A 2 -8.88 41.18 16.50
N ASN A 3 -9.06 39.86 16.65
CA ASN A 3 -8.02 38.90 16.35
C ASN A 3 -8.16 38.51 14.87
N GLU A 4 -7.55 39.31 13.99
CA GLU A 4 -7.28 38.91 12.61
C GLU A 4 -6.44 37.62 12.62
N ILE A 5 -7.07 36.50 12.26
CA ILE A 5 -6.35 35.29 11.87
C ILE A 5 -5.78 35.56 10.48
N ARG A 6 -4.55 36.07 10.42
CA ARG A 6 -3.80 36.16 9.16
C ARG A 6 -3.33 34.76 8.77
N ALA A 7 -3.87 34.27 7.66
CA ALA A 7 -3.39 33.07 7.00
C ALA A 7 -1.93 33.26 6.57
N SER A 8 -1.00 32.70 7.33
CA SER A 8 0.37 32.46 6.89
C SER A 8 0.61 30.95 6.92
N ASN A 9 1.34 30.44 5.93
CA ASN A 9 1.69 29.04 5.67
C ASN A 9 2.52 28.36 6.79
N GLN A 10 2.16 28.54 8.06
CA GLN A 10 2.86 27.95 9.18
C GLN A 10 2.08 26.76 9.73
N LEU A 11 2.64 25.59 9.45
CA LEU A 11 2.58 24.36 10.24
C LEU A 11 2.14 24.65 11.68
N LEU A 12 0.96 24.18 12.08
CA LEU A 12 0.56 24.19 13.48
C LEU A 12 1.38 23.11 14.21
N ILE A 13 2.65 23.38 14.51
CA ILE A 13 3.39 22.58 15.46
C ILE A 13 2.79 22.91 16.82
N VAL A 14 1.90 22.05 17.30
CA VAL A 14 1.51 22.06 18.72
C VAL A 14 2.72 21.55 19.50
N HIS A 15 3.67 22.44 19.77
CA HIS A 15 4.82 22.16 20.63
C HIS A 15 4.32 21.76 22.01
N GLY A 16 4.67 20.55 22.46
CA GLY A 16 4.67 20.19 23.89
C GLY A 16 3.37 19.58 24.45
N LEU A 17 2.39 19.20 23.63
CA LEU A 17 1.25 18.42 24.11
C LEU A 17 1.22 17.06 23.41
N THR A 18 1.44 15.99 24.17
CA THR A 18 1.13 14.62 23.77
C THR A 18 -0.39 14.53 23.62
N LEU A 19 -0.89 14.80 22.41
CA LEU A 19 -2.31 14.66 22.09
C LEU A 19 -2.65 13.19 22.04
N SER A 20 -3.69 12.77 22.76
CA SER A 20 -4.24 11.43 22.58
C SER A 20 -4.68 11.25 21.12
N PRO A 21 -4.62 10.03 20.56
CA PRO A 21 -4.97 9.76 19.16
C PRO A 21 -6.32 10.38 18.72
N ASN A 22 -7.30 10.39 19.63
CA ASN A 22 -8.63 10.98 19.39
C ASN A 22 -8.57 12.50 19.23
N ARG A 23 -7.77 13.20 20.03
CA ARG A 23 -7.59 14.67 19.90
C ARG A 23 -6.85 15.00 18.62
N THR A 24 -5.86 14.20 18.24
CA THR A 24 -5.11 14.36 16.98
C THR A 24 -6.02 14.22 15.75
N LEU A 25 -6.87 13.19 15.73
CA LEU A 25 -7.84 12.99 14.64
C LEU A 25 -8.86 14.14 14.54
N LEU A 26 -9.39 14.61 15.67
CA LEU A 26 -10.32 15.74 15.70
C LEU A 26 -9.66 17.02 15.18
N THR A 27 -8.42 17.30 15.58
CA THR A 27 -7.66 18.44 15.07
C THR A 27 -7.41 18.33 13.57
N ALA A 28 -7.03 17.15 13.06
CA ALA A 28 -6.83 16.92 11.63
C ALA A 28 -8.13 17.06 10.82
N LEU A 29 -9.26 16.55 11.34
CA LEU A 29 -10.59 16.70 10.74
C LEU A 29 -11.02 18.17 10.72
N PHE A 30 -10.84 18.89 11.82
CA PHE A 30 -11.17 20.31 11.94
C PHE A 30 -10.34 21.16 10.97
N TRP A 31 -9.04 20.91 10.90
CA TRP A 31 -8.14 21.54 9.93
C TRP A 31 -8.61 21.28 8.50
N ARG A 32 -8.81 20.01 8.11
CA ARG A 32 -9.30 19.63 6.78
C ARG A 32 -10.64 20.28 6.43
N TYR A 33 -11.55 20.42 7.39
CA TYR A 33 -12.83 21.09 7.20
C TYR A 33 -12.64 22.59 6.90
N TRP A 34 -11.80 23.26 7.69
CA TRP A 34 -11.58 24.71 7.58
C TRP A 34 -10.69 25.14 6.41
N THR A 35 -9.65 24.37 6.10
CA THR A 35 -8.70 24.71 5.02
C THR A 35 -9.05 24.04 3.69
N GLY A 36 -10.00 23.10 3.70
CA GLY A 36 -10.23 22.20 2.57
C GLY A 36 -9.07 21.25 2.29
N SER A 37 -7.99 21.27 3.10
CA SER A 37 -6.76 20.51 2.85
C SER A 37 -7.03 19.01 2.84
N CYS A 38 -6.56 18.33 1.82
CA CYS A 38 -6.73 16.88 1.73
C CYS A 38 -5.70 16.10 2.60
N ALA A 39 -4.92 16.77 3.46
CA ALA A 39 -3.81 16.13 4.14
C ALA A 39 -4.21 14.95 5.07
N ILE A 40 -3.36 13.91 5.11
CA ILE A 40 -3.47 12.78 6.05
C ILE A 40 -2.37 12.91 7.10
N TYR A 41 -2.75 12.71 8.35
CA TYR A 41 -1.82 12.72 9.47
C TYR A 41 -1.22 11.34 9.70
N ILE A 42 0.09 11.22 9.63
CA ILE A 42 0.81 9.97 9.95
C ILE A 42 1.78 10.24 11.10
N LEU A 43 1.87 9.29 12.04
CA LEU A 43 2.83 9.37 13.14
C LEU A 43 3.98 8.39 12.87
N PHE A 44 5.15 8.91 12.51
CA PHE A 44 6.38 8.13 12.34
C PHE A 44 7.32 8.43 13.50
N ASN A 45 7.68 7.43 14.32
CA ASN A 45 8.70 7.60 15.37
C ASN A 45 8.47 8.87 16.23
N GLU A 46 7.23 9.02 16.73
CA GLU A 46 6.75 10.20 17.49
C GLU A 46 6.68 11.53 16.71
N ARG A 47 6.98 11.53 15.41
CA ARG A 47 6.83 12.70 14.53
C ARG A 47 5.53 12.66 13.75
N ALA A 48 4.73 13.68 14.00
CA ALA A 48 3.56 14.06 13.23
C ALA A 48 3.95 14.53 11.82
N ARG A 49 3.42 13.89 10.77
CA ARG A 49 3.55 14.36 9.38
C ARG A 49 2.18 14.60 8.77
N PHE A 50 2.05 15.67 7.98
CA PHE A 50 0.88 15.96 7.17
C PHE A 50 1.23 15.72 5.69
N LEU A 51 0.66 14.69 5.09
CA LEU A 51 0.91 14.36 3.68
C LEU A 51 -0.25 14.83 2.81
N ARG A 52 0.03 15.48 1.68
CA ARG A 52 -0.98 15.93 0.70
C ARG A 52 -1.67 14.74 0.05
N ASP A 53 -2.99 14.67 0.08
CA ASP A 53 -3.78 13.64 -0.64
C ASP A 53 -3.97 14.02 -2.11
N VAL A 54 -3.43 13.12 -2.95
CA VAL A 54 -3.36 13.22 -4.41
C VAL A 54 -4.17 12.11 -5.07
N SER A 55 -5.04 11.43 -4.31
CA SER A 55 -5.82 10.29 -4.77
C SER A 55 -6.64 10.62 -6.04
N ARG A 56 -7.13 11.85 -6.15
CA ARG A 56 -7.88 12.32 -7.33
C ARG A 56 -7.04 12.40 -8.61
N GLU A 57 -5.76 12.73 -8.48
CA GLU A 57 -4.82 12.84 -9.61
C GLU A 57 -4.58 11.45 -10.25
N VAL A 58 -4.70 10.40 -9.44
CA VAL A 58 -4.61 8.99 -9.87
C VAL A 58 -5.99 8.34 -10.00
N GLY A 59 -7.05 9.11 -10.20
CA GLY A 59 -8.38 8.60 -10.54
C GLY A 59 -9.15 7.91 -9.41
N ILE A 60 -8.74 8.07 -8.15
CA ILE A 60 -9.49 7.61 -6.98
C ILE A 60 -10.48 8.72 -6.59
N THR A 61 -11.78 8.45 -6.80
CA THR A 61 -12.84 9.45 -6.61
C THR A 61 -13.33 9.53 -5.17
N ARG A 62 -13.20 8.43 -4.41
CA ARG A 62 -13.57 8.39 -3.00
C ARG A 62 -12.63 9.31 -2.22
N ARG A 63 -13.20 10.26 -1.49
CA ARG A 63 -12.42 11.15 -0.63
C ARG A 63 -11.82 10.32 0.52
N PHE A 64 -10.50 10.27 0.59
CA PHE A 64 -9.82 9.62 1.69
C PHE A 64 -10.06 10.40 2.99
N LEU A 65 -10.38 9.71 4.08
CA LEU A 65 -10.61 10.33 5.39
C LEU A 65 -9.30 10.37 6.18
N PRO A 66 -9.03 11.42 6.97
CA PRO A 66 -7.87 11.42 7.87
C PRO A 66 -7.80 10.13 8.69
N THR A 67 -6.67 9.42 8.60
CA THR A 67 -6.46 8.08 9.18
C THR A 67 -5.11 8.06 9.86
N LEU A 68 -5.03 7.49 11.06
CA LEU A 68 -3.77 7.33 11.81
C LEU A 68 -3.10 6.01 11.45
N PHE A 69 -1.92 6.05 10.84
CA PHE A 69 -1.04 4.90 10.68
C PHE A 69 0.04 4.94 11.76
N THR A 70 0.01 3.98 12.68
CA THR A 70 0.83 4.01 13.91
C THR A 70 1.52 2.69 14.22
N GLN A 71 1.09 1.59 13.60
CA GLN A 71 1.68 0.27 13.83
C GLN A 71 2.68 -0.01 12.71
N PHE A 72 3.96 -0.06 13.04
CA PHE A 72 4.98 -0.47 12.08
C PHE A 72 4.77 -1.93 11.66
N VAL A 73 4.75 -2.19 10.36
CA VAL A 73 4.58 -3.55 9.80
C VAL A 73 5.94 -4.07 9.34
N GLY A 74 6.72 -3.25 8.63
CA GLY A 74 8.02 -3.64 8.12
C GLY A 74 8.68 -2.57 7.27
N GLU A 75 9.95 -2.78 6.98
CA GLU A 75 10.78 -1.99 6.08
C GLU A 75 11.35 -2.93 5.01
N GLY A 76 11.16 -2.57 3.75
CA GLY A 76 11.70 -3.26 2.59
C GLY A 76 12.62 -2.35 1.78
N ALA A 77 13.15 -2.88 0.68
CA ALA A 77 14.07 -2.14 -0.18
C ALA A 77 13.46 -0.84 -0.76
N SER A 78 12.15 -0.85 -0.99
CA SER A 78 11.43 0.26 -1.62
C SER A 78 10.77 1.23 -0.64
N GLY A 79 10.79 0.93 0.67
CA GLY A 79 10.17 1.81 1.65
C GLY A 79 9.67 1.12 2.91
N VAL A 80 8.86 1.87 3.67
CA VAL A 80 8.34 1.45 4.97
C VAL A 80 6.83 1.29 4.93
N VAL A 81 6.33 0.25 5.61
CA VAL A 81 4.90 -0.08 5.67
C VAL A 81 4.37 0.11 7.09
N TRP A 82 3.27 0.83 7.19
CA TRP A 82 2.58 1.12 8.45
C TRP A 82 1.12 0.75 8.34
N ARG A 83 0.56 0.22 9.43
CA ARG A 83 -0.84 -0.16 9.53
C ARG A 83 -1.63 0.88 10.31
N SER A 84 -2.87 1.10 9.86
CA SER A 84 -3.82 1.99 10.52
C SER A 84 -4.16 1.49 11.92
N LEU A 85 -4.24 2.40 12.90
CA LEU A 85 -4.66 2.08 14.28
C LEU A 85 -6.10 1.54 14.32
N PHE A 86 -6.98 2.17 13.54
CA PHE A 86 -8.40 1.84 13.45
C PHE A 86 -8.73 1.60 11.97
N GLY A 87 -8.65 0.34 11.52
CA GLY A 87 -9.00 -0.03 10.16
C GLY A 87 -8.32 -1.27 9.62
N SER A 88 -8.67 -1.60 8.38
CA SER A 88 -8.08 -2.65 7.56
C SER A 88 -7.19 -2.04 6.47
N GLN A 89 -6.39 -1.03 6.83
CA GLN A 89 -5.56 -0.30 5.88
C GLN A 89 -4.08 -0.35 6.24
N VAL A 90 -3.24 -0.29 5.22
CA VAL A 90 -1.81 0.00 5.33
C VAL A 90 -1.45 1.17 4.43
N VAL A 91 -0.40 1.87 4.81
CA VAL A 91 0.30 2.84 3.97
C VAL A 91 1.72 2.34 3.76
N LYS A 92 2.13 2.21 2.50
CA LYS A 92 3.52 2.00 2.11
C LYS A 92 4.08 3.34 1.67
N VAL A 93 5.05 3.86 2.43
CA VAL A 93 5.77 5.08 2.08
C VAL A 93 7.03 4.69 1.34
N PHE A 94 7.10 5.12 0.09
CA PHE A 94 8.15 4.79 -0.85
C PHE A 94 9.34 5.71 -0.73
N ASN A 95 10.53 5.15 -0.92
CA ASN A 95 11.79 5.88 -0.98
C ASN A 95 12.02 6.54 -2.35
N ASP A 96 11.31 6.11 -3.39
CA ASP A 96 11.42 6.65 -4.74
C ASP A 96 10.06 6.82 -5.43
N ARG A 97 9.93 7.90 -6.22
CA ARG A 97 8.67 8.29 -6.86
C ARG A 97 8.23 7.30 -7.94
N GLU A 98 9.18 6.75 -8.70
CA GLU A 98 8.88 5.88 -9.84
C GLU A 98 8.29 4.54 -9.40
N GLY A 99 8.87 3.92 -8.37
CA GLY A 99 8.38 2.71 -7.73
C GLY A 99 6.96 2.90 -7.19
N ALA A 100 6.70 4.02 -6.52
CA ALA A 100 5.35 4.34 -6.03
C ALA A 100 4.33 4.46 -7.17
N LEU A 101 4.68 5.14 -8.27
CA LEU A 101 3.80 5.27 -9.43
C LEU A 101 3.56 3.94 -10.13
N ARG A 102 4.58 3.07 -10.19
CA ARG A 102 4.46 1.71 -10.72
C ARG A 102 3.49 0.87 -9.89
N GLU A 103 3.63 0.88 -8.56
CA GLU A 103 2.72 0.22 -7.63
C GLU A 103 1.27 0.71 -7.85
N VAL A 104 1.06 2.03 -7.87
CA VAL A 104 -0.26 2.63 -8.09
C VAL A 104 -0.88 2.16 -9.41
N ASN A 105 -0.11 2.20 -10.50
CA ASN A 105 -0.62 1.79 -11.81
C ASN A 105 -0.91 0.28 -11.89
N ALA A 106 -0.06 -0.54 -11.28
CA ALA A 106 -0.26 -1.98 -11.19
C ALA A 106 -1.54 -2.31 -10.41
N LEU A 107 -1.71 -1.78 -9.19
CA LEU A 107 -2.91 -2.01 -8.37
C LEU A 107 -4.19 -1.50 -9.05
N ARG A 108 -4.13 -0.36 -9.74
CA ARG A 108 -5.29 0.16 -10.50
C ARG A 108 -5.72 -0.74 -11.65
N LYS A 109 -4.76 -1.38 -12.33
CA LYS A 109 -5.02 -2.27 -13.47
C LYS A 109 -5.39 -3.69 -13.00
N ALA A 110 -4.82 -4.12 -11.88
CA ALA A 110 -5.12 -5.36 -11.20
C ALA A 110 -6.36 -5.28 -10.29
N ARG A 111 -7.08 -4.15 -10.27
CA ARG A 111 -8.32 -4.01 -9.47
C ARG A 111 -9.26 -5.20 -9.72
N ASP A 112 -9.92 -5.66 -8.66
CA ASP A 112 -10.80 -6.84 -8.69
C ASP A 112 -10.09 -8.20 -8.84
N LEU A 113 -8.76 -8.26 -8.68
CA LEU A 113 -8.01 -9.50 -8.48
C LEU A 113 -7.62 -9.67 -7.01
N GLN A 114 -6.97 -10.80 -6.68
CA GLN A 114 -6.38 -11.08 -5.36
C GLN A 114 -5.11 -10.25 -5.12
N VAL A 115 -5.29 -8.93 -5.09
CA VAL A 115 -4.27 -7.91 -4.85
C VAL A 115 -4.85 -6.86 -3.89
N PRO A 116 -4.02 -6.09 -3.15
CA PRO A 116 -4.54 -5.03 -2.29
C PRO A 116 -5.40 -4.03 -3.06
N THR A 117 -6.55 -3.68 -2.50
CA THR A 117 -7.38 -2.61 -3.01
C THR A 117 -6.68 -1.28 -2.77
N LEU A 118 -6.37 -0.55 -3.83
CA LEU A 118 -5.87 0.82 -3.74
C LEU A 118 -6.97 1.76 -3.22
N GLN A 119 -6.71 2.45 -2.11
CA GLN A 119 -7.69 3.29 -1.41
C GLN A 119 -7.31 4.78 -1.41
N GLY A 120 -6.04 5.11 -1.55
CA GLY A 120 -5.58 6.50 -1.60
C GLY A 120 -4.10 6.61 -1.93
N VAL A 121 -3.69 7.82 -2.34
CA VAL A 121 -2.29 8.18 -2.55
C VAL A 121 -2.04 9.53 -1.88
N VAL A 122 -0.93 9.62 -1.17
CA VAL A 122 -0.46 10.84 -0.51
C VAL A 122 0.99 11.15 -0.86
N GLU A 123 1.40 12.41 -0.72
CA GLU A 123 2.79 12.81 -0.93
C GLU A 123 3.23 13.96 -0.01
N GLU A 124 4.53 14.05 0.24
CA GLU A 124 5.21 15.21 0.82
C GLU A 124 6.59 15.34 0.16
N GLY A 125 6.79 16.38 -0.66
CA GLY A 125 7.99 16.49 -1.49
C GLY A 125 8.07 15.33 -2.48
N ASP A 126 9.16 14.57 -2.41
CA ASP A 126 9.40 13.40 -3.27
C ASP A 126 8.92 12.07 -2.66
N GLU A 127 8.55 12.06 -1.38
CA GLU A 127 8.02 10.86 -0.72
C GLU A 127 6.55 10.65 -1.08
N ILE A 128 6.22 9.45 -1.55
CA ILE A 128 4.84 9.04 -1.89
C ILE A 128 4.39 7.92 -0.94
N GLY A 129 3.24 8.10 -0.32
CA GLY A 129 2.52 7.06 0.41
C GLY A 129 1.38 6.47 -0.41
N VAL A 130 1.40 5.15 -0.60
CA VAL A 130 0.32 4.40 -1.24
C VAL A 130 -0.51 3.71 -0.16
N ILE A 131 -1.80 4.02 -0.12
CA ILE A 131 -2.73 3.51 0.89
C ILE A 131 -3.59 2.41 0.26
N MET A 132 -3.57 1.25 0.89
CA MET A 132 -4.23 0.03 0.38
C MET A 132 -4.84 -0.78 1.52
N SER A 133 -5.64 -1.80 1.18
CA SER A 133 -6.17 -2.74 2.16
C SER A 133 -5.09 -3.61 2.80
N TYR A 134 -5.33 -4.00 4.06
CA TYR A 134 -4.52 -4.96 4.80
C TYR A 134 -5.05 -6.37 4.58
N GLU A 135 -4.26 -7.23 3.94
CA GLU A 135 -4.72 -8.53 3.41
C GLU A 135 -4.19 -9.75 4.21
N GLY A 136 -3.70 -9.55 5.42
CA GLY A 136 -3.28 -10.64 6.31
C GLY A 136 -1.80 -10.65 6.61
N ILE A 137 -1.23 -11.85 6.76
CA ILE A 137 0.18 -12.04 7.15
C ILE A 137 0.96 -12.69 6.02
N SER A 138 2.25 -12.38 5.94
CA SER A 138 3.13 -12.96 4.93
C SER A 138 3.25 -14.48 5.09
N MET A 139 3.18 -15.20 3.97
CA MET A 139 3.40 -16.64 3.91
C MET A 139 4.87 -17.00 4.22
N GLY A 140 5.80 -16.10 3.93
CA GLY A 140 7.24 -16.26 4.13
C GLY A 140 7.89 -17.22 3.13
N ASN A 141 7.40 -18.46 3.05
CA ASN A 141 7.89 -19.48 2.11
C ASN A 141 6.72 -20.17 1.36
N LEU A 142 6.79 -20.18 0.02
CA LEU A 142 5.80 -20.81 -0.87
C LEU A 142 5.73 -22.35 -0.70
N ASP A 143 6.77 -23.01 -0.20
CA ASP A 143 6.77 -24.46 0.07
C ASP A 143 5.66 -24.85 1.05
N ARG A 144 5.26 -23.91 1.91
CA ARG A 144 4.22 -24.09 2.92
C ARG A 144 2.81 -23.87 2.37
N ALA A 145 2.68 -23.45 1.11
CA ALA A 145 1.39 -23.21 0.49
C ALA A 145 0.60 -24.53 0.35
N THR A 146 -0.65 -24.51 0.81
CA THR A 146 -1.61 -25.61 0.58
C THR A 146 -1.95 -25.73 -0.89
N GLY A 147 -2.52 -26.87 -1.31
CA GLY A 147 -2.98 -27.04 -2.70
C GLY A 147 -4.01 -25.99 -3.12
N GLU A 148 -4.87 -25.54 -2.20
CA GLU A 148 -5.81 -24.44 -2.43
C GLU A 148 -5.09 -23.12 -2.68
N GLN A 149 -4.14 -22.76 -1.82
CA GLN A 149 -3.38 -21.51 -1.93
C GLN A 149 -2.55 -21.45 -3.22
N ARG A 150 -1.95 -22.57 -3.63
CA ARG A 150 -1.23 -22.65 -4.92
C ARG A 150 -2.17 -22.41 -6.09
N ARG A 151 -3.38 -22.97 -6.05
CA ARG A 151 -4.38 -22.79 -7.11
C ARG A 151 -4.82 -21.33 -7.21
N GLN A 152 -5.14 -20.70 -6.08
CA GLN A 152 -5.50 -19.28 -6.04
C GLN A 152 -4.36 -18.39 -6.55
N LEU A 153 -3.10 -18.72 -6.21
CA LEU A 153 -1.94 -18.00 -6.70
C LEU A 153 -1.82 -18.15 -8.22
N LEU A 154 -1.94 -19.36 -8.75
CA LEU A 154 -1.95 -19.62 -10.20
C LEU A 154 -3.05 -18.83 -10.92
N ASP A 155 -4.29 -18.89 -10.42
CA ASP A 155 -5.44 -18.16 -11.00
C ASP A 155 -5.20 -16.64 -11.02
N THR A 156 -4.57 -16.12 -9.96
CA THR A 156 -4.20 -14.70 -9.85
C THR A 156 -3.13 -14.33 -10.87
N LEU A 157 -2.10 -15.17 -11.03
CA LEU A 157 -1.02 -14.95 -12.01
C LEU A 157 -1.54 -14.97 -13.44
N GLU A 158 -2.39 -15.94 -13.79
CA GLU A 158 -3.02 -15.99 -15.11
C GLU A 158 -3.85 -14.73 -15.38
N SER A 159 -4.60 -14.28 -14.38
CA SER A 159 -5.42 -13.06 -14.47
C SER A 159 -4.58 -11.79 -14.62
N LEU A 160 -3.43 -11.71 -13.94
CA LEU A 160 -2.47 -10.60 -14.09
C LEU A 160 -1.87 -10.59 -15.50
N HIS A 161 -1.40 -11.73 -15.98
CA HIS A 161 -0.81 -11.86 -17.33
C HIS A 161 -1.83 -11.55 -18.42
N ALA A 162 -3.09 -11.97 -18.26
CA ALA A 162 -4.17 -11.63 -19.19
C ALA A 162 -4.41 -10.11 -19.28
N ARG A 163 -4.05 -9.35 -18.24
CA ARG A 163 -4.10 -7.88 -18.21
C ARG A 163 -2.75 -7.23 -18.59
N GLY A 164 -1.78 -8.02 -19.06
CA GLY A 164 -0.43 -7.55 -19.38
C GLY A 164 0.29 -7.00 -18.16
N ILE A 165 0.08 -7.59 -16.98
CA ILE A 165 0.80 -7.25 -15.74
C ILE A 165 1.69 -8.44 -15.41
N HIS A 166 3.00 -8.22 -15.36
CA HIS A 166 3.98 -9.22 -14.99
C HIS A 166 4.62 -8.80 -13.68
N HIS A 167 4.60 -9.65 -12.65
CA HIS A 167 4.97 -9.25 -11.29
C HIS A 167 6.49 -9.23 -11.08
N HIS A 168 7.19 -10.21 -11.64
CA HIS A 168 8.65 -10.42 -11.58
C HIS A 168 9.28 -10.71 -10.22
N ASP A 169 8.57 -10.47 -9.10
CA ASP A 169 9.08 -10.71 -7.74
C ASP A 169 8.16 -11.63 -6.91
N ILE A 170 7.67 -12.72 -7.50
CA ILE A 170 6.77 -13.64 -6.77
C ILE A 170 7.60 -14.55 -5.87
N ARG A 171 7.39 -14.39 -4.56
CA ARG A 171 8.06 -15.15 -3.50
C ARG A 171 7.17 -15.17 -2.25
N GLY A 172 7.44 -16.07 -1.32
CA GLY A 172 6.58 -16.28 -0.14
C GLY A 172 6.42 -15.02 0.72
N SER A 173 7.41 -14.13 0.75
CA SER A 173 7.30 -12.86 1.46
C SER A 173 6.24 -11.92 0.85
N ASN A 174 6.03 -12.03 -0.46
CA ASN A 174 5.13 -11.18 -1.26
C ASN A 174 3.76 -11.83 -1.49
N VAL A 175 3.46 -12.92 -0.77
CA VAL A 175 2.14 -13.54 -0.72
C VAL A 175 1.61 -13.43 0.69
N LEU A 176 0.51 -12.71 0.87
CA LEU A 176 -0.22 -12.64 2.14
C LEU A 176 -1.30 -13.72 2.20
N VAL A 177 -1.57 -14.20 3.41
CA VAL A 177 -2.64 -15.14 3.71
C VAL A 177 -3.55 -14.53 4.79
N ASP A 178 -4.84 -14.46 4.51
CA ASP A 178 -5.85 -14.00 5.47
C ASP A 178 -6.27 -15.11 6.45
N ARG A 179 -7.22 -14.81 7.34
CA ARG A 179 -7.70 -15.80 8.34
C ARG A 179 -8.54 -16.91 7.74
N GLN A 180 -9.03 -16.72 6.51
CA GLN A 180 -9.86 -17.64 5.75
C GLN A 180 -8.98 -18.54 4.85
N GLY A 181 -7.69 -18.27 4.76
CA GLY A 181 -6.73 -19.01 3.96
C GLY A 181 -6.61 -18.50 2.53
N ASN A 182 -7.23 -17.36 2.18
CA ASN A 182 -7.13 -16.78 0.85
C ASN A 182 -5.76 -16.12 0.68
N VAL A 183 -5.20 -16.25 -0.52
CA VAL A 183 -3.93 -15.60 -0.88
C VAL A 183 -4.18 -14.23 -1.50
N THR A 184 -3.28 -13.29 -1.21
CA THR A 184 -3.21 -11.99 -1.88
C THR A 184 -1.76 -11.72 -2.28
N LEU A 185 -1.53 -11.39 -3.55
CA LEU A 185 -0.22 -11.01 -4.05
C LEU A 185 0.02 -9.52 -3.78
N ILE A 186 1.19 -9.19 -3.23
CA ILE A 186 1.60 -7.82 -2.88
C ILE A 186 2.93 -7.46 -3.52
N ASP A 187 3.27 -6.17 -3.51
CA ASP A 187 4.59 -5.63 -3.88
C ASP A 187 4.87 -5.64 -5.39
N PHE A 188 4.18 -4.78 -6.14
CA PHE A 188 4.29 -4.62 -7.60
C PHE A 188 5.38 -3.62 -8.02
N ASP A 189 6.31 -3.28 -7.13
CA ASP A 189 7.39 -2.33 -7.39
C ASP A 189 8.34 -2.79 -8.51
N ARG A 190 8.37 -4.08 -8.81
CA ARG A 190 9.15 -4.67 -9.92
C ARG A 190 8.27 -5.06 -11.12
N ALA A 191 6.99 -4.72 -11.07
CA ALA A 191 6.05 -5.15 -12.09
C ALA A 191 6.28 -4.45 -13.43
N GLU A 192 6.17 -5.21 -14.51
CA GLU A 192 6.11 -4.69 -15.87
C GLU A 192 4.65 -4.60 -16.30
N LEU A 193 4.26 -3.45 -16.85
CA LEU A 193 2.90 -3.17 -17.31
C LEU A 193 2.86 -3.12 -18.83
N ASP A 194 1.75 -3.59 -19.41
CA ASP A 194 1.52 -3.67 -20.86
C ASP A 194 2.54 -4.56 -21.59
N ALA A 195 3.17 -5.48 -20.86
CA ALA A 195 4.13 -6.43 -21.39
C ALA A 195 3.45 -7.61 -22.12
N LYS A 196 4.20 -8.21 -23.04
CA LYS A 196 3.82 -9.48 -23.68
C LYS A 196 4.52 -10.64 -22.98
N CYS A 197 3.77 -11.69 -22.69
CA CYS A 197 4.31 -12.91 -22.07
C CYS A 197 5.09 -13.76 -23.09
N VAL A 198 6.33 -13.34 -23.39
CA VAL A 198 7.27 -14.10 -24.24
C VAL A 198 8.21 -14.93 -23.38
N SER A 199 8.76 -14.34 -22.32
CA SER A 199 9.59 -15.01 -21.31
C SER A 199 9.64 -14.17 -20.04
N CYS A 200 8.73 -14.39 -19.09
CA CYS A 200 8.79 -13.73 -17.78
C CYS A 200 9.11 -14.74 -16.66
N SER A 201 9.71 -14.26 -15.57
CA SER A 201 10.05 -15.07 -14.39
C SER A 201 8.82 -15.72 -13.75
N ASP A 202 7.65 -15.07 -13.85
CA ASP A 202 6.38 -15.62 -13.35
C ASP A 202 6.02 -16.97 -14.02
N VAL A 203 6.39 -17.18 -15.29
CA VAL A 203 6.10 -18.44 -16.01
C VAL A 203 6.92 -19.60 -15.45
N ALA A 204 8.13 -19.35 -14.94
CA ALA A 204 8.93 -20.38 -14.29
C ALA A 204 8.27 -20.86 -13.00
N LEU A 205 7.87 -19.93 -12.13
CA LEU A 205 7.17 -20.25 -10.89
C LEU A 205 5.83 -20.94 -11.15
N ARG A 206 5.09 -20.49 -12.18
CA ARG A 206 3.84 -21.16 -12.60
C ARG A 206 4.06 -22.65 -12.85
N ARG A 207 5.10 -23.02 -13.61
CA ARG A 207 5.43 -24.43 -13.91
C ARG A 207 5.77 -25.21 -12.65
N GLU A 208 6.49 -24.60 -11.69
CA GLU A 208 6.84 -25.24 -10.42
C GLU A 208 5.61 -25.48 -9.53
N LEU A 209 4.71 -24.49 -9.45
CA LEU A 209 3.45 -24.59 -8.73
C LEU A 209 2.53 -25.66 -9.33
N GLU A 210 2.44 -25.73 -10.67
CA GLU A 210 1.70 -26.77 -11.42
C GLU A 210 2.30 -28.17 -11.20
N ALA A 211 3.62 -28.30 -11.16
CA ALA A 211 4.33 -29.56 -10.94
C ALA A 211 4.24 -30.05 -9.47
N GLY A 212 3.76 -29.22 -8.55
CA GLY A 212 3.65 -29.57 -7.13
C GLY A 212 4.99 -29.61 -6.37
N SER A 213 6.08 -29.30 -7.06
CA SER A 213 7.45 -29.30 -6.56
C SER A 213 7.93 -27.87 -6.32
N VAL A 214 7.62 -27.30 -5.16
CA VAL A 214 8.36 -26.11 -4.69
C VAL A 214 9.63 -26.63 -4.05
N SER A 215 10.63 -26.87 -4.89
CA SER A 215 11.96 -27.33 -4.46
C SER A 215 12.99 -26.68 -5.36
N GLY A 216 13.43 -25.49 -4.99
CA GLY A 216 14.62 -24.88 -5.56
C GLY A 216 14.54 -23.38 -5.60
N PHE A 217 14.97 -22.71 -4.53
CA PHE A 217 15.97 -21.63 -4.55
C PHE A 217 16.26 -21.25 -3.09
N MET A 218 17.43 -21.67 -2.59
CA MET A 218 18.15 -20.99 -1.51
C MET A 218 18.63 -19.63 -2.01
#